data_AF-A0AA41SLP0-F1
#
_entry.id   AF-A0AA41SLP0-F1
#
_cell.length_a   1.000
_cell.length_b   1.000
_cell.length_c   1.000
_cell.angle_alpha   90.00
_cell.angle_beta   90.00
_cell.angle_gamma   90.00
#
_symmetry.space_group_name_H-M   'P 1'
#
loop_
_entity.id
_entity.type
_entity.pdbx_description
1 polymer ?
#
loop_
_entity_poly.entity_id
_entity_poly.type
_entity_poly.pdbx_seq_one_letter_code
_entity_poly.pdbx_strand_id
1 'polypeptide(L)'
;DFIRLSFYSQPDGPVMGNGSFKSSDLLPGTLEAFYVAPPTKDKLPKNCPAGSVLLGAISYKKPSPKGKQIVSYQVSFVVPPTKVDEKPKDSSSSMCTKSVHERLAEEVRDAKVSFLGSIKHGTEEERCQWKELTASLKSEYPNYTPLLSKIMECLLSESVKDDKIIYNEEVIDAANEVVDSVDKDELLKFFSVNYDPEDDKAEAVQRKKMEATRDQLVEALYQKGLSLYEIDSLK
;
A
#
# COMPACT_ATOMS: atom_id res chain seq x y z
N ASP A 1 13.29 14.83 -18.18
CA ASP A 1 13.76 15.24 -16.84
C ASP A 1 15.27 15.25 -16.77
N PHE A 2 15.85 16.24 -16.12
CA PHE A 2 17.28 16.32 -15.85
C PHE A 2 17.50 16.56 -14.35
N ILE A 3 18.48 15.88 -13.77
CA ILE A 3 18.83 16.05 -12.36
C ILE A 3 19.93 17.10 -12.28
N ARG A 4 19.65 18.20 -11.58
CA ARG A 4 20.65 19.24 -11.35
C ARG A 4 21.47 18.91 -10.11
N LEU A 5 22.75 18.59 -10.31
CA LEU A 5 23.69 18.37 -9.22
C LEU A 5 24.21 19.70 -8.67
N SER A 6 24.54 19.70 -7.37
CA SER A 6 25.13 20.84 -6.68
C SER A 6 26.61 20.58 -6.43
N PHE A 7 27.42 21.63 -6.57
CA PHE A 7 28.87 21.60 -6.40
C PHE A 7 29.26 22.30 -5.10
N TYR A 8 30.30 21.80 -4.43
CA TYR A 8 30.75 22.28 -3.12
C TYR A 8 32.26 22.47 -3.10
N SER A 9 32.73 23.47 -2.37
CA SER A 9 34.17 23.78 -2.23
C SER A 9 34.85 22.94 -1.15
N GLN A 10 34.08 22.33 -0.24
CA GLN A 10 34.57 21.54 0.87
C GLN A 10 33.94 20.14 0.87
N PRO A 11 34.67 19.11 1.35
CA PRO A 11 34.19 17.72 1.32
C PRO A 11 32.97 17.47 2.21
N ASP A 12 32.80 18.24 3.28
CA ASP A 12 31.68 18.17 4.22
C ASP A 12 30.47 19.04 3.81
N GLY A 13 30.65 19.94 2.84
CA GLY A 13 29.61 20.83 2.32
C GLY A 13 28.30 20.11 1.89
N PRO A 14 28.37 18.97 1.18
CA PRO A 14 27.18 18.15 0.88
C PRO A 14 26.35 17.72 2.10
N VAL A 15 27.00 17.50 3.24
CA VAL A 15 26.38 17.02 4.48
C VAL A 15 25.89 18.18 5.33
N MET A 16 26.72 19.22 5.44
CA MET A 16 26.45 20.40 6.27
C MET A 16 25.51 21.42 5.60
N GLY A 17 25.22 21.26 4.30
CA GLY A 17 24.36 22.18 3.54
C GLY A 17 24.95 23.56 3.33
N ASN A 18 26.25 23.74 3.58
CA ASN A 18 27.01 24.98 3.42
C ASN A 18 28.15 24.79 2.40
N GLY A 19 28.87 25.87 2.04
CA GLY A 19 30.06 25.76 1.18
C GLY A 19 29.79 25.49 -0.30
N SER A 20 28.69 26.03 -0.87
CA SER A 20 28.38 25.92 -2.30
C SER A 20 29.50 26.48 -3.19
N PHE A 21 29.95 25.71 -4.17
CA PHE A 21 30.93 26.14 -5.18
C PHE A 21 30.22 26.94 -6.27
N LYS A 22 30.59 28.22 -6.44
CA LYS A 22 29.95 29.12 -7.43
C LYS A 22 30.71 29.15 -8.74
N SER A 23 31.98 29.55 -8.68
CA SER A 23 32.91 29.62 -9.81
C SER A 23 34.29 30.01 -9.29
N SER A 24 35.32 29.57 -10.00
CA SER A 24 36.70 29.97 -9.76
C SER A 24 37.45 30.07 -11.09
N ASP A 25 38.45 30.94 -11.14
CA ASP A 25 39.36 31.09 -12.28
C ASP A 25 40.65 30.29 -12.00
N LEU A 26 40.81 29.18 -12.72
CA LEU A 26 41.95 28.28 -12.53
C LEU A 26 43.18 28.80 -13.29
N LEU A 27 44.28 29.02 -12.57
CA LEU A 27 45.54 29.45 -13.16
C LEU A 27 46.35 28.24 -13.67
N PRO A 28 47.12 28.37 -14.75
CA PRO A 28 48.00 27.30 -15.22
C PRO A 28 48.94 26.81 -14.12
N GLY A 29 48.99 25.48 -13.92
CA GLY A 29 49.80 24.85 -12.88
C GLY A 29 49.15 24.75 -11.50
N THR A 30 47.93 25.27 -11.33
CA THR A 30 47.15 25.14 -10.08
C THR A 30 46.12 24.02 -10.18
N LEU A 31 45.89 23.33 -9.06
CA LEU A 31 44.84 22.33 -8.91
C LEU A 31 43.79 22.88 -7.95
N GLU A 32 42.52 22.76 -8.32
CA GLU A 32 41.39 23.13 -7.48
C GLU A 32 40.40 21.97 -7.44
N ALA A 33 40.02 21.58 -6.22
CA ALA A 33 39.05 20.53 -5.99
C ALA A 33 37.66 21.12 -5.83
N PHE A 34 36.66 20.40 -6.34
CA PHE A 34 35.26 20.62 -6.03
C PHE A 34 34.61 19.25 -5.77
N TYR A 35 33.54 19.28 -4.99
CA TYR A 35 32.84 18.08 -4.54
C TYR A 35 31.41 18.08 -5.07
N VAL A 36 30.90 16.90 -5.44
CA VAL A 36 29.55 16.73 -5.98
C VAL A 36 28.77 15.82 -5.03
N ALA A 37 27.63 16.30 -4.55
CA ALA A 37 26.75 15.50 -3.72
C ALA A 37 25.93 14.51 -4.58
N PRO A 38 25.62 13.31 -4.07
CA PRO A 38 24.63 12.46 -4.70
C PRO A 38 23.27 13.17 -4.74
N PRO A 39 22.46 12.96 -5.79
CA PRO A 39 21.11 13.52 -5.83
C PRO A 39 20.25 12.96 -4.68
N THR A 40 19.42 13.81 -4.10
CA THR A 40 18.48 13.43 -3.04
C THR A 40 17.35 12.57 -3.62
N LYS A 41 16.75 11.69 -2.80
CA LYS A 41 15.74 10.72 -3.25
C LYS A 41 14.53 11.39 -3.93
N ASP A 42 14.14 12.58 -3.46
CA ASP A 42 13.08 13.42 -4.02
C ASP A 42 13.38 13.97 -5.42
N LYS A 43 14.67 14.05 -5.80
CA LYS A 43 15.12 14.54 -7.12
C LYS A 43 15.36 13.40 -8.11
N LEU A 44 15.27 12.14 -7.69
CA LEU A 44 15.36 11.00 -8.59
C LEU A 44 14.03 10.83 -9.35
N PRO A 45 14.07 10.54 -10.66
CA PRO A 45 12.86 10.22 -11.43
C PRO A 45 12.12 9.02 -10.82
N LYS A 46 10.79 9.07 -10.81
CA LYS A 46 9.93 8.02 -10.24
C LYS A 46 10.14 6.63 -10.89
N ASN A 47 10.72 6.57 -12.09
CA ASN A 47 10.97 5.36 -12.87
C ASN A 47 12.43 4.87 -12.81
N CYS A 48 13.18 5.18 -11.75
CA CYS A 48 14.57 4.74 -11.59
C CYS A 48 14.71 3.72 -10.45
N PRO A 49 14.55 2.41 -10.72
CA PRO A 49 14.78 1.38 -9.72
C PRO A 49 16.25 1.31 -9.30
N ALA A 50 16.51 0.70 -8.14
CA ALA A 50 17.86 0.36 -7.68
C ALA A 50 18.67 -0.35 -8.77
N GLY A 51 19.93 0.03 -8.94
CA GLY A 51 20.81 -0.49 -9.99
C GLY A 51 20.68 0.20 -11.35
N SER A 52 19.71 1.09 -11.55
CA SER A 52 19.63 1.92 -12.77
C SER A 52 20.87 2.81 -12.91
N VAL A 53 21.32 3.02 -14.14
CA VAL A 53 22.44 3.91 -14.45
C VAL A 53 21.91 5.21 -15.05
N LEU A 54 22.13 6.30 -14.34
CA LEU A 54 21.88 7.65 -14.84
C LEU A 54 23.14 8.17 -15.51
N LEU A 55 23.01 8.64 -16.75
CA LEU A 55 24.10 9.22 -17.53
C LEU A 55 23.92 10.74 -17.64
N GLY A 56 24.99 11.48 -17.40
CA GLY A 56 25.04 12.93 -17.50
C GLY A 56 26.41 13.42 -17.95
N ALA A 57 26.61 14.74 -17.90
CA ALA A 57 27.89 15.35 -18.20
C ALA A 57 28.19 16.53 -17.26
N ILE A 58 29.46 16.69 -16.90
CA ILE A 58 29.97 17.89 -16.24
C ILE A 58 30.66 18.74 -17.31
N SER A 59 30.24 19.99 -17.43
CA SER A 59 30.83 20.96 -18.35
C SER A 59 31.66 21.98 -17.59
N TYR A 60 32.89 22.18 -18.06
CA TYR A 60 33.82 23.18 -17.52
C TYR A 60 33.77 24.43 -18.39
N LYS A 61 33.58 25.59 -17.75
CA LYS A 61 33.53 26.98 -18.28
C LYS A 61 32.14 27.61 -18.34
N LYS A 62 32.07 28.91 -18.00
CA LYS A 62 30.88 29.75 -18.18
C LYS A 62 30.63 29.99 -19.69
N PRO A 63 29.42 29.73 -20.22
CA PRO A 63 29.12 29.97 -21.63
C PRO A 63 29.32 31.46 -21.95
N SER A 64 30.20 31.74 -22.91
CA SER A 64 30.42 33.09 -23.45
C SER A 64 29.82 33.16 -24.85
N PRO A 65 29.21 34.29 -25.25
CA PRO A 65 28.63 34.46 -26.60
C PRO A 65 29.69 34.41 -27.71
N LYS A 66 30.98 34.51 -27.40
CA LYS A 66 32.09 34.35 -28.36
C LYS A 66 32.61 32.91 -28.28
N GLY A 67 32.00 32.04 -29.08
CA GLY A 67 32.16 30.57 -29.11
C GLY A 67 33.60 30.06 -28.94
N LYS A 68 33.97 29.75 -27.71
CA LYS A 68 35.13 28.91 -27.40
C LYS A 68 34.63 27.57 -26.86
N GLN A 69 35.29 26.50 -27.27
CA GLN A 69 34.93 25.11 -27.00
C GLN A 69 34.65 24.84 -25.51
N ILE A 70 33.45 24.31 -25.23
CA ILE A 70 33.05 23.81 -23.92
C ILE A 70 33.66 22.41 -23.78
N VAL A 71 34.38 22.17 -22.70
CA VAL A 71 34.91 20.83 -22.41
C VAL A 71 33.92 20.15 -21.47
N SER A 72 33.35 19.04 -21.93
CA SER A 72 32.37 18.24 -21.19
C SER A 72 32.88 16.82 -20.99
N TYR A 73 32.71 16.30 -19.78
CA TYR A 73 33.06 14.93 -19.43
C TYR A 73 31.80 14.17 -19.01
N GLN A 74 31.67 12.92 -19.47
CA GLN A 74 30.55 12.08 -19.07
C GLN A 74 30.67 11.67 -17.61
N VAL A 75 29.54 11.64 -16.91
CA VAL A 75 29.42 11.15 -15.54
C VAL A 75 28.28 10.16 -15.50
N SER A 76 28.47 9.07 -14.78
CA SER A 76 27.43 8.10 -14.48
C SER A 76 27.13 8.10 -12.98
N PHE A 77 25.87 7.85 -12.64
CA PHE A 77 25.40 7.64 -11.28
C PHE A 77 24.59 6.35 -11.24
N VAL A 78 25.01 5.40 -10.41
CA VAL A 78 24.27 4.16 -10.16
C VAL A 78 23.30 4.42 -9.02
N VAL A 79 22.01 4.20 -9.26
CA VAL A 79 21.00 4.32 -8.21
C VAL A 79 21.33 3.29 -7.14
N PRO A 80 21.66 3.73 -5.90
CA PRO A 80 22.04 2.80 -4.85
C PRO A 80 20.89 1.84 -4.57
N PRO A 81 21.17 0.63 -4.06
CA PRO A 81 20.11 -0.20 -3.53
C PRO A 81 19.34 0.64 -2.51
N THR A 82 18.05 0.86 -2.76
CA THR A 82 17.12 1.11 -1.67
C THR A 82 17.44 -0.03 -0.72
N LYS A 83 17.86 0.27 0.52
CA LYS A 83 17.97 -0.78 1.53
C LYS A 83 16.72 -1.61 1.32
N VAL A 84 16.89 -2.88 0.97
CA VAL A 84 15.85 -3.86 1.21
C VAL A 84 15.51 -3.51 2.64
N ASP A 85 14.30 -2.98 2.88
CA ASP A 85 13.72 -3.06 4.22
C ASP A 85 14.11 -4.46 4.62
N GLU A 86 15.09 -4.61 5.51
CA GLU A 86 15.42 -5.91 6.05
C GLU A 86 14.05 -6.40 6.41
N LYS A 87 13.51 -7.38 5.63
CA LYS A 87 12.20 -7.94 5.87
C LYS A 87 12.26 -8.16 7.36
N PRO A 88 11.51 -7.39 8.17
CA PRO A 88 11.83 -7.31 9.57
C PRO A 88 11.72 -8.74 10.00
N LYS A 89 12.87 -9.33 10.36
CA LYS A 89 12.98 -10.74 10.70
C LYS A 89 11.81 -10.96 11.61
N ASP A 90 10.88 -11.85 11.19
CA ASP A 90 9.64 -12.15 11.90
C ASP A 90 10.00 -12.46 13.36
N SER A 91 10.07 -11.38 14.12
CA SER A 91 10.23 -11.31 15.54
C SER A 91 8.94 -10.63 15.93
N SER A 92 7.89 -11.42 15.80
CA SER A 92 6.57 -11.26 16.39
C SER A 92 6.64 -11.24 17.92
N SER A 93 7.68 -10.62 18.49
CA SER A 93 7.75 -10.15 19.85
C SER A 93 7.39 -8.65 19.92
N SER A 94 6.54 -8.18 18.99
CA SER A 94 5.59 -7.15 19.37
C SER A 94 4.86 -7.72 20.60
N MET A 95 4.87 -6.99 21.70
CA MET A 95 4.11 -7.35 22.91
C MET A 95 2.62 -7.36 22.55
N CYS A 96 2.19 -8.43 21.89
CA CYS A 96 0.80 -8.78 21.74
C CYS A 96 0.38 -9.18 23.15
N THR A 97 -0.27 -8.24 23.84
CA THR A 97 -0.85 -8.40 25.19
C THR A 97 -1.83 -9.56 25.28
N LYS A 98 -2.23 -10.10 24.12
CA LYS A 98 -3.09 -11.26 23.98
C LYS A 98 -2.42 -12.53 24.47
N SER A 99 -3.21 -13.31 25.21
CA SER A 99 -2.82 -14.64 25.68
C SER A 99 -2.59 -15.60 24.50
N VAL A 100 -1.84 -16.68 24.73
CA VAL A 100 -1.66 -17.76 23.73
C VAL A 100 -3.01 -18.32 23.28
N HIS A 101 -3.97 -18.43 24.22
CA HIS A 101 -5.32 -18.90 23.92
C HIS A 101 -6.07 -17.97 22.95
N GLU A 102 -5.98 -16.65 23.15
CA GLU A 102 -6.62 -15.67 22.28
C GLU A 102 -6.02 -15.70 20.87
N ARG A 103 -4.69 -15.80 20.75
CA ARG A 103 -4.03 -15.92 19.44
C ARG A 103 -4.43 -17.21 18.72
N LEU A 104 -4.49 -18.33 19.44
CA LEU A 104 -4.96 -19.60 18.88
C LEU A 104 -6.41 -19.49 18.39
N ALA A 105 -7.29 -18.86 19.18
CA ALA A 105 -8.69 -18.68 18.79
C ALA A 105 -8.82 -17.82 17.53
N GLU A 106 -8.02 -16.74 17.40
CA GLU A 106 -7.98 -15.91 16.19
C GLU A 106 -7.49 -16.69 14.97
N GLU A 107 -6.39 -17.44 15.08
CA GLU A 107 -5.87 -18.26 13.98
C GLU A 107 -6.86 -19.35 13.55
N VAL A 108 -7.52 -20.01 14.50
CA VAL A 108 -8.56 -21.02 14.20
C VAL A 108 -9.74 -20.39 13.48
N ARG A 109 -10.21 -19.22 13.93
CA ARG A 109 -11.29 -18.49 13.27
C ARG A 109 -10.90 -18.11 11.84
N ASP A 110 -9.73 -17.50 11.66
CA ASP A 110 -9.29 -17.02 10.36
C ASP A 110 -9.03 -18.19 9.40
N ALA A 111 -8.55 -19.33 9.90
CA ALA A 111 -8.45 -20.57 9.12
C ALA A 111 -9.83 -21.10 8.69
N LYS A 112 -10.83 -21.11 9.58
CA LYS A 112 -12.21 -21.50 9.24
C LYS A 112 -12.81 -20.56 8.18
N VAL A 113 -12.62 -19.25 8.31
CA VAL A 113 -13.08 -18.23 7.34
C VAL A 113 -12.37 -18.41 5.99
N SER A 114 -11.07 -18.67 6.01
CA SER A 114 -10.31 -18.94 4.78
C SER A 114 -10.79 -20.22 4.09
N PHE A 115 -11.12 -21.27 4.86
CA PHE A 115 -11.63 -22.52 4.32
C PHE A 115 -13.02 -22.34 3.70
N LEU A 116 -13.91 -21.57 4.34
CA LEU A 116 -15.23 -21.23 3.80
C LEU A 116 -15.13 -20.65 2.38
N GLY A 117 -14.17 -19.76 2.14
CA GLY A 117 -13.91 -19.18 0.82
C GLY A 117 -13.34 -20.13 -0.24
N SER A 118 -12.90 -21.32 0.17
CA SER A 118 -12.32 -22.32 -0.74
C SER A 118 -13.30 -23.40 -1.20
N ILE A 119 -14.46 -23.48 -0.55
CA ILE A 119 -15.52 -24.44 -0.92
C ILE A 119 -16.06 -24.02 -2.29
N LYS A 120 -16.12 -24.99 -3.21
CA LYS A 120 -16.68 -24.77 -4.55
C LYS A 120 -18.19 -24.90 -4.48
N HIS A 121 -18.88 -24.25 -5.41
CA HIS A 121 -20.34 -24.32 -5.54
C HIS A 121 -20.73 -25.21 -6.74
N GLY A 122 -19.96 -26.29 -6.97
CA GLY A 122 -20.10 -27.13 -8.16
C GLY A 122 -21.19 -28.18 -8.04
N THR A 123 -21.46 -28.67 -6.82
CA THR A 123 -22.56 -29.61 -6.55
C THR A 123 -23.51 -29.08 -5.48
N GLU A 124 -24.71 -29.66 -5.40
CA GLU A 124 -25.71 -29.29 -4.39
C GLU A 124 -25.23 -29.64 -2.97
N GLU A 125 -24.48 -30.74 -2.82
CA GLU A 125 -23.90 -31.14 -1.54
C GLU A 125 -22.88 -30.12 -1.04
N GLU A 126 -22.01 -29.60 -1.93
CA GLU A 126 -21.03 -28.57 -1.57
C GLU A 126 -21.73 -27.27 -1.13
N ARG A 127 -22.79 -26.87 -1.85
CA ARG A 127 -23.62 -25.71 -1.47
C ARG A 127 -24.30 -25.89 -0.11
N CYS A 128 -24.83 -27.08 0.17
CA CYS A 128 -25.44 -27.38 1.45
C CYS A 128 -24.40 -27.31 2.59
N GLN A 129 -23.21 -27.89 2.39
CA GLN A 129 -22.12 -27.81 3.36
C GLN A 129 -21.64 -26.38 3.59
N TRP A 130 -21.55 -25.58 2.52
CA TRP A 130 -21.21 -24.16 2.63
C TRP A 130 -22.23 -23.38 3.45
N LYS A 131 -23.53 -23.63 3.23
CA LYS A 131 -24.62 -23.00 4.01
C LYS A 131 -24.56 -23.40 5.48
N GLU A 132 -24.34 -24.68 5.78
CA GLU A 132 -24.21 -25.19 7.15
C GLU A 132 -22.99 -24.58 7.86
N LEU A 133 -21.83 -24.54 7.19
CA LEU A 133 -20.63 -23.92 7.73
C LEU A 133 -20.82 -22.41 7.95
N THR A 134 -21.48 -21.72 7.02
CA THR A 134 -21.83 -20.31 7.15
C THR A 134 -22.71 -20.06 8.37
N ALA A 135 -23.77 -20.86 8.56
CA ALA A 135 -24.67 -20.73 9.71
C ALA A 135 -23.93 -20.97 11.04
N SER A 136 -23.07 -21.99 11.09
CA SER A 136 -22.24 -22.30 12.26
C SER A 136 -21.28 -21.14 12.59
N LEU A 137 -20.58 -20.60 11.59
CA LEU A 137 -19.65 -19.49 11.76
C LEU A 137 -20.34 -18.19 12.16
N LYS A 138 -21.52 -17.87 11.58
CA LYS A 138 -22.31 -16.70 12.00
C LYS A 138 -22.79 -16.84 13.45
N SER A 139 -23.11 -18.05 13.90
CA SER A 139 -23.47 -18.28 15.31
C SER A 139 -22.27 -18.13 16.25
N GLU A 140 -21.08 -18.53 15.82
CA GLU A 140 -19.85 -18.46 16.63
C GLU A 140 -19.26 -17.03 16.64
N TYR A 141 -19.41 -16.28 15.53
CA TYR A 141 -18.79 -14.96 15.30
C TYR A 141 -19.77 -13.96 14.65
N PRO A 142 -20.90 -13.62 15.31
CA PRO A 142 -22.00 -12.87 14.68
C PRO A 142 -21.62 -11.47 14.20
N ASN A 143 -20.68 -10.80 14.86
CA ASN A 143 -20.27 -9.43 14.55
C ASN A 143 -18.87 -9.35 13.92
N TYR A 144 -18.34 -10.47 13.41
CA TYR A 144 -17.01 -10.46 12.79
C TYR A 144 -17.11 -10.04 11.32
N THR A 145 -16.91 -8.75 11.05
CA THR A 145 -17.01 -8.16 9.70
C THR A 145 -16.23 -8.92 8.62
N PRO A 146 -14.99 -9.41 8.85
CA PRO A 146 -14.27 -10.19 7.84
C PRO A 146 -14.98 -11.49 7.44
N LEU A 147 -15.66 -12.17 8.37
CA LEU A 147 -16.47 -13.35 8.05
C LEU A 147 -17.68 -12.96 7.19
N LEU A 148 -18.44 -11.95 7.61
CA LEU A 148 -19.63 -11.49 6.89
C LEU A 148 -19.28 -11.02 5.47
N SER A 149 -18.19 -10.27 5.34
CA SER A 149 -17.67 -9.83 4.05
C SER A 149 -17.23 -11.01 3.18
N LYS A 150 -16.63 -12.06 3.76
CA LYS A 150 -16.24 -13.25 3.02
C LYS A 150 -17.44 -14.03 2.52
N ILE A 151 -18.49 -14.15 3.32
CA ILE A 151 -19.77 -14.78 2.94
C ILE A 151 -20.37 -14.07 1.73
N MET A 152 -20.45 -12.73 1.79
CA MET A 152 -20.93 -11.91 0.67
C MET A 152 -20.08 -12.12 -0.59
N GLU A 153 -18.75 -12.10 -0.48
CA GLU A 153 -17.82 -12.35 -1.60
C GLU A 153 -18.05 -13.72 -2.26
N CYS A 154 -18.28 -14.76 -1.45
CA CYS A 154 -18.60 -16.10 -1.95
C CYS A 154 -19.92 -16.14 -2.72
N LEU A 155 -20.97 -15.47 -2.23
CA LEU A 155 -22.25 -15.36 -2.93
C LEU A 155 -22.10 -14.65 -4.28
N LEU A 156 -21.29 -13.59 -4.35
CA LEU A 156 -21.00 -12.86 -5.59
C LEU A 156 -20.21 -13.70 -6.61
N SER A 157 -19.41 -14.64 -6.12
CA SER A 157 -18.61 -15.54 -6.96
C SER A 157 -19.41 -16.73 -7.49
N GLU A 158 -20.59 -17.01 -6.95
CA GLU A 158 -21.47 -18.07 -7.42
C GLU A 158 -22.06 -17.68 -8.79
N SER A 159 -22.09 -18.62 -9.74
CA SER A 159 -22.74 -18.39 -11.03
C SER A 159 -24.20 -18.01 -10.80
N VAL A 160 -24.64 -16.89 -11.40
CA VAL A 160 -26.00 -16.34 -11.30
C VAL A 160 -27.04 -17.45 -11.21
N LYS A 161 -27.78 -17.50 -10.10
CA LYS A 161 -28.88 -18.45 -9.91
C LYS A 161 -29.94 -18.21 -10.99
N ASP A 162 -30.65 -19.26 -11.39
CA ASP A 162 -31.72 -19.17 -12.39
C ASP A 162 -32.77 -18.10 -12.02
N ASP A 163 -32.98 -17.89 -10.72
CA ASP A 163 -33.78 -16.79 -10.18
C ASP A 163 -32.89 -15.61 -9.73
N LYS A 164 -32.80 -14.62 -10.61
CA LYS A 164 -32.05 -13.39 -10.36
C LYS A 164 -32.62 -12.56 -9.22
N ILE A 165 -33.93 -12.60 -8.96
CA ILE A 165 -34.53 -11.78 -7.90
C ILE A 165 -34.09 -12.35 -6.55
N ILE A 166 -34.26 -13.66 -6.36
CA ILE A 166 -33.84 -14.34 -5.12
C ILE A 166 -32.33 -14.17 -4.89
N TYR A 167 -31.52 -14.31 -5.93
CA TYR A 167 -30.07 -14.09 -5.84
C TYR A 167 -29.73 -12.68 -5.32
N ASN A 168 -30.36 -11.65 -5.88
CA ASN A 168 -30.10 -10.28 -5.46
C ASN A 168 -30.65 -9.98 -4.05
N GLU A 169 -31.74 -10.60 -3.63
CA GLU A 169 -32.24 -10.51 -2.26
C GLU A 169 -31.22 -11.09 -1.26
N GLU A 170 -30.65 -12.27 -1.56
CA GLU A 170 -29.61 -12.88 -0.72
C GLU A 170 -28.34 -12.00 -0.63
N VAL A 171 -27.93 -11.36 -1.74
CA VAL A 171 -26.80 -10.42 -1.76
C VAL A 171 -27.11 -9.18 -0.91
N ILE A 172 -28.34 -8.65 -1.00
CA ILE A 172 -28.78 -7.51 -0.17
C ILE A 172 -28.74 -7.87 1.31
N ASP A 173 -29.24 -9.04 1.69
CA ASP A 173 -29.23 -9.51 3.07
C ASP A 173 -27.80 -9.66 3.60
N ALA A 174 -26.91 -10.30 2.83
CA ALA A 174 -25.50 -10.41 3.20
C ALA A 174 -24.80 -9.05 3.32
N ALA A 175 -25.10 -8.11 2.41
CA ALA A 175 -24.55 -6.76 2.46
C ALA A 175 -25.06 -5.97 3.68
N ASN A 176 -26.33 -6.13 4.05
CA ASN A 176 -26.89 -5.52 5.26
C ASN A 176 -26.17 -6.03 6.51
N GLU A 177 -25.93 -7.33 6.61
CA GLU A 177 -25.18 -7.89 7.75
C GLU A 177 -23.77 -7.28 7.87
N VAL A 178 -23.06 -7.11 6.76
CA VAL A 178 -21.74 -6.44 6.77
C VAL A 178 -21.88 -4.99 7.26
N VAL A 179 -22.82 -4.23 6.70
CA VAL A 179 -23.06 -2.83 7.07
C VAL A 179 -23.43 -2.66 8.53
N ASP A 180 -24.22 -3.59 9.09
CA ASP A 180 -24.68 -3.57 10.47
C ASP A 180 -23.58 -4.01 11.46
N SER A 181 -22.61 -4.81 11.00
CA SER A 181 -21.47 -5.21 11.82
C SER A 181 -20.42 -4.11 12.02
N VAL A 182 -20.42 -3.07 11.17
CA VAL A 182 -19.40 -2.03 11.16
C VAL A 182 -19.81 -0.83 12.01
N ASP A 183 -18.97 -0.49 12.99
CA ASP A 183 -19.10 0.77 13.74
C ASP A 183 -18.60 1.95 12.89
N LYS A 184 -19.56 2.68 12.31
CA LYS A 184 -19.31 3.83 11.43
C LYS A 184 -18.75 5.02 12.20
N ASP A 185 -19.10 5.18 13.47
CA ASP A 185 -18.63 6.28 14.30
C ASP A 185 -17.16 6.04 14.70
N GLU A 186 -16.80 4.79 15.00
CA GLU A 186 -15.42 4.40 15.25
C GLU A 186 -14.54 4.61 14.01
N LEU A 187 -15.00 4.17 12.83
CA LEU A 187 -14.30 4.40 11.56
C LEU A 187 -14.12 5.90 11.28
N LEU A 188 -15.20 6.67 11.42
CA LEU A 188 -15.16 8.12 11.18
C LEU A 188 -14.18 8.80 12.13
N LYS A 189 -14.23 8.47 13.43
CA LYS A 189 -13.33 9.01 14.43
C LYS A 189 -11.87 8.68 14.12
N PHE A 190 -11.59 7.44 13.70
CA PHE A 190 -10.24 7.03 13.32
C PHE A 190 -9.71 7.82 12.12
N PHE A 191 -10.50 7.94 11.05
CA PHE A 191 -10.08 8.64 9.83
C PHE A 191 -10.15 10.17 9.90
N SER A 192 -10.77 10.75 10.95
CA SER A 192 -10.80 12.20 11.16
C SER A 192 -9.48 12.76 11.68
N VAL A 193 -8.58 11.90 12.18
CA VAL A 193 -7.27 12.29 12.70
C VAL A 193 -6.23 12.16 11.58
N ASN A 194 -5.48 13.22 11.31
CA ASN A 194 -4.32 13.16 10.44
C ASN A 194 -3.17 12.46 11.17
N TYR A 195 -2.89 11.23 10.77
CA TYR A 195 -1.78 10.42 11.28
C TYR A 195 -0.45 10.84 10.66
N ASP A 196 0.63 10.80 11.45
CA ASP A 196 1.97 11.20 11.03
C ASP A 196 2.64 10.02 10.29
N PRO A 197 3.32 10.23 9.15
CA PRO A 197 4.05 9.16 8.45
C PRO A 197 5.15 8.47 9.28
N GLU A 198 5.54 9.00 10.45
CA GLU A 198 6.48 8.37 11.40
C GLU A 198 5.80 7.47 12.47
N ASP A 199 4.49 7.22 12.37
CA ASP A 199 3.73 6.39 13.32
C ASP A 199 4.35 5.02 13.61
N ASP A 200 4.23 4.59 14.87
CA ASP A 200 4.76 3.32 15.36
C ASP A 200 4.12 2.11 14.64
N LYS A 201 4.84 0.97 14.60
CA LYS A 201 4.37 -0.26 13.92
C LYS A 201 2.97 -0.72 14.36
N ALA A 202 2.58 -0.47 15.61
CA ALA A 202 1.26 -0.83 16.13
C ALA A 202 0.14 0.01 15.49
N GLU A 203 0.38 1.30 15.31
CA GLU A 203 -0.56 2.24 14.68
C GLU A 203 -0.70 1.93 13.18
N ALA A 204 0.40 1.59 12.51
CA ALA A 204 0.35 1.13 11.11
C ALA A 204 -0.50 -0.15 10.94
N VAL A 205 -0.42 -1.10 11.88
CA VAL A 205 -1.26 -2.32 11.85
C VAL A 205 -2.73 -1.99 12.11
N GLN A 206 -3.01 -1.12 13.09
CA GLN A 206 -4.38 -0.70 13.39
C GLN A 206 -5.00 0.04 12.20
N ARG A 207 -4.24 0.94 11.56
CA ARG A 207 -4.67 1.65 10.36
C ARG A 207 -5.03 0.70 9.22
N LYS A 208 -4.20 -0.32 8.96
CA LYS A 208 -4.51 -1.33 7.93
C LYS A 208 -5.81 -2.07 8.23
N LYS A 209 -6.10 -2.36 9.50
CA LYS A 209 -7.38 -2.96 9.89
C LYS A 209 -8.55 -2.02 9.61
N MET A 210 -8.46 -0.76 10.00
CA MET A 210 -9.50 0.24 9.75
C MET A 210 -9.72 0.50 8.25
N GLU A 211 -8.65 0.51 7.46
CA GLU A 211 -8.73 0.60 5.99
C GLU A 211 -9.42 -0.63 5.40
N ALA A 212 -9.10 -1.84 5.87
CA ALA A 212 -9.78 -3.06 5.44
C ALA A 212 -11.27 -3.04 5.80
N THR A 213 -11.65 -2.62 7.01
CA THR A 213 -13.05 -2.50 7.42
C THR A 213 -13.79 -1.45 6.61
N ARG A 214 -13.16 -0.32 6.30
CA ARG A 214 -13.71 0.69 5.38
C ARG A 214 -13.97 0.09 4.00
N ASP A 215 -13.01 -0.64 3.44
CA ASP A 215 -13.14 -1.22 2.10
C ASP A 215 -14.25 -2.28 2.06
N GLN A 216 -14.38 -3.09 3.12
CA GLN A 216 -15.50 -4.03 3.29
C GLN A 216 -16.86 -3.30 3.36
N LEU A 217 -16.95 -2.18 4.08
CA LEU A 217 -18.16 -1.37 4.15
C LEU A 217 -18.54 -0.77 2.79
N VAL A 218 -17.55 -0.24 2.06
CA VAL A 218 -17.77 0.34 0.73
C VAL A 218 -18.26 -0.72 -0.25
N GLU A 219 -17.63 -1.89 -0.25
CA GLU A 219 -18.02 -3.00 -1.11
C GLU A 219 -19.45 -3.47 -0.80
N ALA A 220 -19.81 -3.62 0.47
CA ALA A 220 -21.17 -4.01 0.86
C ALA A 220 -22.22 -3.00 0.40
N LEU A 221 -21.97 -1.69 0.59
CA LEU A 221 -22.89 -0.64 0.12
C LEU A 221 -23.01 -0.63 -1.41
N TYR A 222 -21.90 -0.84 -2.12
CA TYR A 222 -21.87 -0.92 -3.57
C TYR A 222 -22.71 -2.10 -4.08
N GLN A 223 -22.46 -3.29 -3.56
CA GLN A 223 -23.18 -4.51 -3.97
C GLN A 223 -24.67 -4.45 -3.63
N LYS A 224 -25.02 -3.92 -2.46
CA LYS A 224 -26.42 -3.64 -2.10
C LYS A 224 -27.10 -2.71 -3.12
N GLY A 225 -26.42 -1.65 -3.53
CA GLY A 225 -26.93 -0.71 -4.53
C GLY A 225 -27.15 -1.37 -5.90
N LEU A 226 -26.19 -2.17 -6.35
CA LEU A 226 -26.29 -2.94 -7.59
C LEU A 226 -27.46 -3.94 -7.57
N SER A 227 -27.61 -4.69 -6.48
CA SER A 227 -28.67 -5.69 -6.36
C SER A 227 -30.06 -5.07 -6.30
N LEU A 228 -30.21 -3.92 -5.60
CA LEU A 228 -31.47 -3.17 -5.60
C LEU A 228 -31.84 -2.68 -7.02
N TYR A 229 -30.84 -2.20 -7.78
CA TYR A 229 -31.04 -1.77 -9.15
C TYR A 229 -31.44 -2.95 -10.06
N GLU A 230 -30.77 -4.10 -9.97
CA GLU A 230 -31.10 -5.27 -10.80
C GLU A 230 -32.52 -5.77 -10.49
N ILE A 231 -32.93 -5.86 -9.22
CA ILE A 231 -34.31 -6.22 -8.84
C ILE A 231 -35.33 -5.23 -9.45
N ASP A 232 -35.07 -3.93 -9.38
CA ASP A 232 -35.98 -2.91 -9.93
C ASP A 232 -36.09 -3.02 -11.45
N SER A 233 -34.98 -3.30 -12.14
CA SER A 233 -34.93 -3.47 -13.61
C SER A 233 -35.64 -4.72 -14.14
N LEU A 234 -35.87 -5.72 -13.27
CA LEU A 234 -36.55 -6.97 -13.61
C LEU A 234 -38.05 -6.93 -13.32
N LYS A 235 -38.55 -5.85 -12.71
CA LYS A 235 -39.98 -5.60 -12.45
C LYS A 235 -40.66 -4.89 -13.61
#